data_AF-A0A2P4SAQ1-F1
#
_entry.id   AF-A0A2P4SAQ1-F1
#
_cell.length_a   1.000
_cell.length_b   1.000
_cell.length_c   1.000
_cell.angle_alpha   90.00
_cell.angle_beta   90.00
_cell.angle_gamma   90.00
#
_symmetry.space_group_name_H-M   'P 1'
#
loop_
_entity.id
_entity.type
_entity.pdbx_description
1 polymer ?
#
loop_
_entity_poly.entity_id
_entity_poly.type
_entity_poly.pdbx_seq_one_letter_code
_entity_poly.pdbx_strand_id
1 'polypeptide(L)'
;MRIEKVANAAAGAPGKVQRVRAVCSRPWLCPEQLKLAKLQVERAIKLWHPPTQEKKIFTVQGHYPVIRRLLRARGWVERKAPRRAQQQEAGGGNAKPSTAQHGVQPSLESLCSMWLPNEEEEEEEEEEEQMDKDDPDGLHELMSRLVQDQVPYFIWSSRCSAVERCVLRPGQVVNHYAQGGCLTTKEGLCLTLRNLPWFDQADPNTFFPRCYRLGAVDERQAFI
;
A
#
# COMPACT_ATOMS: atom_id res chain seq x y z
N MET A 1 9.65 73.77 29.52
CA MET A 1 9.30 73.15 30.82
C MET A 1 7.93 72.51 30.64
N ARG A 2 7.86 71.16 30.72
CA ARG A 2 7.20 70.38 31.78
C ARG A 2 5.68 70.59 31.85
N ILE A 3 4.80 69.58 31.95
CA ILE A 3 4.85 68.11 32.02
C ILE A 3 3.42 67.68 31.66
N GLU A 4 3.31 66.64 30.85
CA GLU A 4 2.05 65.96 30.51
C GLU A 4 1.53 65.16 31.71
N LYS A 5 0.20 65.10 31.86
CA LYS A 5 -0.49 64.24 32.81
C LYS A 5 -0.99 63.00 32.06
N VAL A 6 -0.53 61.85 32.53
CA VAL A 6 -0.86 60.49 32.07
C VAL A 6 -2.35 60.20 32.18
N ALA A 7 -2.92 59.55 31.15
CA ALA A 7 -4.13 58.75 31.26
C ALA A 7 -3.98 57.44 30.46
N ASN A 8 -4.57 56.40 31.05
CA ASN A 8 -4.31 54.98 30.87
C ASN A 8 -4.58 54.38 29.48
N ALA A 9 -3.85 53.30 29.23
CA ALA A 9 -3.99 52.38 28.11
C ALA A 9 -5.35 51.67 28.07
N ALA A 10 -5.92 51.57 26.87
CA ALA A 10 -6.86 50.51 26.49
C ALA A 10 -6.32 49.89 25.19
N ALA A 11 -5.93 48.62 25.28
CA ALA A 11 -5.43 47.84 24.16
C ALA A 11 -6.57 47.44 23.22
N GLY A 12 -6.59 48.05 22.02
CA GLY A 12 -7.41 47.62 20.88
C GLY A 12 -6.62 46.67 19.98
N ALA A 13 -7.23 45.53 19.63
CA ALA A 13 -6.64 44.40 18.92
C ALA A 13 -6.03 44.72 17.54
N PRO A 14 -4.97 44.01 17.10
CA PRO A 14 -4.46 44.13 15.73
C PRO A 14 -5.34 43.37 14.73
N GLY A 15 -5.63 44.02 13.61
CA GLY A 15 -6.48 43.53 12.54
C GLY A 15 -5.98 42.22 11.90
N LYS A 16 -6.94 41.37 11.52
CA LYS A 16 -6.70 40.15 10.73
C LYS A 16 -6.20 40.54 9.34
N VAL A 17 -4.91 40.33 9.09
CA VAL A 17 -4.36 40.30 7.73
C VAL A 17 -4.94 39.07 7.04
N GLN A 18 -5.96 39.30 6.21
CA GLN A 18 -6.56 38.25 5.40
C GLN A 18 -5.60 37.94 4.26
N ARG A 19 -4.71 36.96 4.49
CA ARG A 19 -3.96 36.32 3.40
C ARG A 19 -4.98 35.64 2.50
N VAL A 20 -5.24 36.26 1.35
CA VAL A 20 -5.98 35.64 0.26
C VAL A 20 -5.21 34.39 -0.15
N ARG A 21 -5.66 33.22 0.32
CA ARG A 21 -5.20 31.94 -0.22
C ARG A 21 -5.59 31.92 -1.69
N ALA A 22 -4.60 31.89 -2.57
CA ALA A 22 -4.81 31.60 -3.97
C ALA A 22 -5.53 30.24 -4.03
N VAL A 23 -6.78 30.28 -4.48
CA VAL A 23 -7.56 29.10 -4.82
C VAL A 23 -6.90 28.54 -6.08
N CYS A 24 -5.91 27.66 -5.92
CA CYS A 24 -5.37 26.92 -7.06
C CYS A 24 -6.44 25.95 -7.54
N SER A 25 -7.13 26.38 -8.58
CA SER A 25 -8.01 25.60 -9.41
C SER A 25 -7.32 24.31 -9.84
N ARG A 26 -7.82 23.17 -9.34
CA ARG A 26 -7.91 21.89 -10.08
C ARG A 26 -6.68 21.58 -10.99
N PRO A 27 -5.69 20.78 -10.54
CA PRO A 27 -4.40 20.53 -11.23
C PRO A 27 -4.44 20.03 -12.68
N TRP A 28 -5.60 19.55 -13.15
CA TRP A 28 -5.82 18.95 -14.47
C TRP A 28 -5.65 19.90 -15.67
N LEU A 29 -5.23 21.15 -15.48
CA LEU A 29 -5.24 22.20 -16.50
C LEU A 29 -3.86 22.79 -16.84
N CYS A 30 -2.74 22.28 -16.29
CA CYS A 30 -1.40 22.74 -16.68
C CYS A 30 -0.81 21.87 -17.80
N PRO A 31 -0.68 22.39 -19.06
CA PRO A 31 -0.17 21.60 -20.18
C PRO A 31 1.25 21.06 -19.96
N GLU A 32 2.09 21.81 -19.24
CA GLU A 32 3.47 21.41 -18.94
C GLU A 32 3.54 20.23 -17.94
N GLN A 33 2.67 20.22 -16.92
CA GLN A 33 2.56 19.09 -15.98
C GLN A 33 2.09 17.82 -16.70
N LEU A 34 1.15 17.95 -17.64
CA LEU A 34 0.70 16.82 -18.44
C LEU A 34 1.81 16.28 -19.35
N LYS A 35 2.62 17.14 -19.97
CA LYS A 35 3.78 16.71 -20.77
C LYS A 35 4.80 15.97 -19.91
N LEU A 36 5.11 16.50 -18.73
CA LEU A 36 6.05 15.87 -17.80
C LEU A 36 5.54 14.50 -17.33
N ALA A 37 4.27 14.42 -16.91
CA ALA A 37 3.62 13.18 -16.51
C ALA A 37 3.69 12.13 -17.64
N LYS A 38 3.32 12.52 -18.86
CA LYS A 38 3.39 11.63 -20.03
C LYS A 38 4.81 11.15 -20.29
N LEU A 39 5.81 12.03 -20.23
CA LEU A 39 7.21 11.66 -20.43
C LEU A 39 7.70 10.66 -19.38
N GLN A 40 7.35 10.86 -18.10
CA GLN A 40 7.71 9.94 -17.02
C GLN A 40 7.02 8.59 -17.18
N VAL A 41 5.74 8.59 -17.54
CA VAL A 41 4.96 7.36 -17.81
C VAL A 41 5.53 6.62 -19.03
N GLU A 42 5.83 7.30 -20.12
CA GLU A 42 6.48 6.71 -21.29
C GLU A 42 7.86 6.14 -20.96
N ARG A 43 8.63 6.79 -20.08
CA ARG A 43 9.90 6.23 -19.59
C ARG A 43 9.69 4.96 -18.76
N ALA A 44 8.66 4.92 -17.94
CA ALA A 44 8.33 3.77 -17.09
C ALA A 44 7.76 2.59 -17.88
N ILE A 45 7.04 2.86 -18.98
CA ILE A 45 6.41 1.86 -19.86
C ILE A 45 7.31 1.43 -21.03
N LYS A 46 7.88 2.39 -21.77
CA LYS A 46 8.27 2.23 -23.19
C LYS A 46 9.76 2.38 -23.51
N LEU A 47 10.53 3.21 -22.79
CA LEU A 47 11.95 3.43 -23.09
C LEU A 47 12.83 2.27 -22.57
N TRP A 48 12.61 1.10 -23.16
CA TRP A 48 13.11 -0.18 -22.72
C TRP A 48 13.74 -0.95 -23.90
N HIS A 49 14.95 -0.56 -24.26
CA HIS A 49 15.97 -1.30 -25.05
C HIS A 49 17.31 -0.80 -24.49
N PRO A 50 18.12 -1.58 -23.73
CA PRO A 50 18.54 -3.01 -23.87
C PRO A 50 18.07 -3.92 -22.70
N PRO A 51 18.36 -5.24 -22.65
CA PRO A 51 17.56 -6.27 -21.95
C PRO A 51 17.72 -6.39 -20.42
N THR A 52 18.10 -5.32 -19.71
CA THR A 52 18.71 -5.43 -18.36
C THR A 52 17.99 -4.76 -17.18
N GLN A 53 16.76 -4.28 -17.32
CA GLN A 53 16.02 -3.60 -16.24
C GLN A 53 14.51 -3.78 -16.46
N GLU A 54 13.74 -3.75 -15.38
CA GLU A 54 12.35 -4.16 -15.41
C GLU A 54 11.40 -2.96 -15.61
N LYS A 55 10.15 -3.21 -16.01
CA LYS A 55 9.09 -2.19 -16.08
C LYS A 55 9.01 -1.45 -14.74
N LYS A 56 9.07 -0.12 -14.76
CA LYS A 56 9.08 0.70 -13.53
C LYS A 56 7.70 1.14 -13.08
N ILE A 57 6.74 0.22 -13.12
CA ILE A 57 5.38 0.44 -12.62
C ILE A 57 5.25 -0.33 -11.31
N PHE A 58 4.75 0.34 -10.27
CA PHE A 58 4.52 -0.30 -8.98
C PHE A 58 3.13 0.00 -8.42
N THR A 59 2.71 -0.78 -7.44
CA THR A 59 1.52 -0.50 -6.63
C THR A 59 1.84 -0.77 -5.16
N VAL A 60 1.27 0.05 -4.27
CA VAL A 60 1.44 -0.05 -2.82
C VAL A 60 0.07 -0.06 -2.18
N GLN A 61 -0.24 -1.10 -1.41
CA GLN A 61 -1.43 -1.20 -0.57
C GLN A 61 -1.03 -0.95 0.88
N GLY A 62 -1.80 -0.11 1.57
CA GLY A 62 -1.54 0.30 2.96
C GLY A 62 -0.47 1.39 3.11
N HIS A 63 -0.36 1.91 4.33
CA HIS A 63 0.37 3.14 4.63
C HIS A 63 1.90 2.98 4.59
N TYR A 64 2.49 3.09 3.39
CA TYR A 64 3.94 3.03 3.17
C TYR A 64 4.51 4.27 2.44
N PRO A 65 4.51 5.46 3.08
CA PRO A 65 4.91 6.71 2.43
C PRO A 65 6.40 6.71 2.08
N VAL A 66 7.24 6.07 2.92
CA VAL A 66 8.68 5.93 2.68
C VAL A 66 8.94 5.09 1.42
N ILE A 67 8.24 3.97 1.24
CA ILE A 67 8.38 3.11 0.06
C ILE A 67 7.96 3.86 -1.20
N ARG A 68 6.79 4.52 -1.17
CA ARG A 68 6.29 5.35 -2.29
C ARG A 68 7.29 6.42 -2.67
N ARG A 69 7.77 7.23 -1.73
CA ARG A 69 8.77 8.29 -1.96
C ARG A 69 10.05 7.74 -2.58
N LEU A 70 10.56 6.64 -2.03
CA LEU A 70 11.81 6.01 -2.49
C LEU A 70 11.69 5.42 -3.91
N LEU A 71 10.53 4.86 -4.27
CA LEU A 71 10.28 4.35 -5.62
C LEU A 71 10.10 5.50 -6.62
N ARG A 72 9.30 6.53 -6.27
CA ARG A 72 9.14 7.76 -7.06
C ARG A 72 10.48 8.43 -7.35
N ALA A 73 11.36 8.56 -6.35
CA ALA A 73 12.71 9.11 -6.52
C ALA A 73 13.60 8.31 -7.49
N ARG A 74 13.33 7.01 -7.68
CA ARG A 74 14.03 6.14 -8.65
C ARG A 74 13.38 6.14 -10.05
N GLY A 75 12.39 7.01 -10.26
CA GLY A 75 11.65 7.14 -11.51
C GLY A 75 10.61 6.05 -11.72
N TRP A 76 10.12 5.43 -10.65
CA TRP A 76 8.99 4.51 -10.72
C TRP A 76 7.67 5.27 -10.69
N VAL A 77 6.68 4.74 -11.40
CA VAL A 77 5.32 5.30 -11.46
C VAL A 77 4.36 4.40 -10.70
N GLU A 78 3.63 5.01 -9.77
CA GLU A 78 2.64 4.32 -8.95
C GLU A 78 1.32 4.18 -9.72
N ARG A 79 0.81 2.97 -9.79
CA ARG A 79 -0.57 2.67 -10.15
C ARG A 79 -1.37 2.56 -8.85
N LYS A 80 -2.11 3.62 -8.50
CA LYS A 80 -3.04 3.61 -7.36
C LYS A 80 -4.28 2.77 -7.72
N ALA A 81 -4.87 2.12 -6.73
CA ALA A 81 -6.16 1.45 -6.91
C ALA A 81 -7.21 2.47 -7.37
N PRO A 82 -8.22 2.06 -8.17
CA PRO A 82 -9.31 2.96 -8.53
C PRO A 82 -10.01 3.41 -7.24
N ARG A 83 -10.09 4.72 -7.01
CA ARG A 83 -10.90 5.26 -5.91
C ARG A 83 -12.34 4.78 -6.12
N ARG A 84 -12.88 3.97 -5.20
CA ARG A 84 -14.33 3.84 -5.10
C ARG A 84 -14.82 5.17 -4.57
N ALA A 85 -15.55 5.92 -5.40
CA ALA A 85 -16.29 7.08 -4.90
C ALA A 85 -17.16 6.59 -3.74
N GLN A 86 -17.00 7.19 -2.56
CA GLN A 86 -17.89 7.02 -1.41
C GLN A 86 -19.34 7.03 -1.93
N GLN A 87 -19.96 5.86 -2.00
CA GLN A 87 -21.40 5.75 -2.17
C GLN A 87 -21.99 6.16 -0.82
N GLN A 88 -22.15 7.47 -0.63
CA GLN A 88 -23.10 7.99 0.34
C GLN A 88 -24.48 7.49 -0.05
N GLU A 89 -25.01 6.62 0.81
CA GLU A 89 -26.41 6.34 1.11
C GLU A 89 -27.45 6.64 0.02
N ALA A 90 -27.91 5.59 -0.65
CA ALA A 90 -29.33 5.41 -0.92
C ALA A 90 -29.64 3.95 -1.25
N GLY A 91 -30.39 3.29 -0.37
CA GLY A 91 -31.27 2.19 -0.75
C GLY A 91 -30.70 0.78 -0.53
N GLY A 92 -31.15 0.15 0.56
CA GLY A 92 -31.00 -1.28 0.77
C GLY A 92 -31.58 -2.09 -0.38
N GLY A 93 -30.80 -3.06 -0.86
CA GLY A 93 -31.21 -4.04 -1.85
C GLY A 93 -30.32 -5.26 -1.71
N ASN A 94 -30.85 -6.29 -1.06
CA ASN A 94 -30.17 -7.56 -0.81
C ASN A 94 -29.95 -8.31 -2.15
N ALA A 95 -28.82 -8.10 -2.80
CA ALA A 95 -28.44 -8.81 -4.02
C ALA A 95 -27.43 -9.90 -3.69
N LYS A 96 -27.90 -11.15 -3.59
CA LYS A 96 -27.05 -12.35 -3.57
C LYS A 96 -26.21 -12.39 -4.85
N PRO A 97 -24.91 -12.73 -4.81
CA PRO A 97 -24.16 -13.02 -6.00
C PRO A 97 -24.63 -14.36 -6.58
N SER A 98 -25.19 -14.32 -7.79
CA SER A 98 -25.55 -15.51 -8.56
C SER A 98 -24.29 -16.20 -9.05
N THR A 99 -24.07 -17.41 -8.53
CA THR A 99 -23.11 -18.40 -9.04
C THR A 99 -23.48 -18.79 -10.47
N ALA A 100 -22.73 -18.33 -11.47
CA ALA A 100 -22.37 -19.08 -12.68
C ALA A 100 -21.72 -18.14 -13.72
N GLN A 101 -20.42 -18.31 -13.97
CA GLN A 101 -19.85 -18.46 -15.32
C GLN A 101 -18.33 -18.74 -15.27
N HIS A 102 -18.03 -20.00 -15.60
CA HIS A 102 -16.82 -20.58 -16.19
C HIS A 102 -15.62 -19.65 -16.54
N GLY A 103 -14.45 -20.04 -16.02
CA GLY A 103 -13.23 -20.16 -16.83
C GLY A 103 -12.30 -18.95 -16.96
N VAL A 104 -12.57 -17.82 -16.30
CA VAL A 104 -11.66 -16.66 -16.34
C VAL A 104 -10.90 -16.57 -15.03
N GLN A 105 -9.59 -16.81 -15.08
CA GLN A 105 -8.67 -16.51 -13.97
C GLN A 105 -8.92 -15.06 -13.51
N PRO A 106 -9.18 -14.81 -12.22
CA PRO A 106 -9.39 -13.45 -11.75
C PRO A 106 -8.14 -12.61 -12.05
N SER A 107 -8.33 -11.46 -12.67
CA SER A 107 -7.21 -10.54 -12.90
C SER A 107 -6.80 -9.89 -11.58
N LEU A 108 -5.57 -9.36 -11.50
CA LEU A 108 -5.14 -8.54 -10.37
C LEU A 108 -6.15 -7.40 -10.09
N GLU A 109 -6.78 -6.83 -11.13
CA GLU A 109 -7.85 -5.82 -11.00
C GLU A 109 -9.12 -6.36 -10.34
N SER A 110 -9.51 -7.59 -10.66
CA SER A 110 -10.64 -8.27 -10.02
C SER A 110 -10.38 -8.48 -8.53
N LEU A 111 -9.15 -8.85 -8.17
CA LEU A 111 -8.76 -9.01 -6.76
C LEU A 111 -8.53 -7.67 -6.04
N CYS A 112 -8.02 -6.65 -6.74
CA CYS A 112 -7.98 -5.28 -6.22
C CYS A 112 -9.39 -4.75 -5.92
N SER A 113 -10.39 -5.18 -6.70
CA SER A 113 -11.80 -4.83 -6.50
C SER A 113 -12.51 -5.71 -5.48
N MET A 114 -11.94 -6.88 -5.13
CA MET A 114 -12.41 -7.78 -4.07
C MET A 114 -11.77 -7.49 -2.71
N TRP A 115 -10.84 -6.54 -2.63
CA TRP A 115 -10.48 -5.90 -1.37
C TRP A 115 -11.72 -5.17 -0.85
N LEU A 116 -12.49 -5.85 -0.02
CA LEU A 116 -13.34 -5.19 0.95
C LEU A 116 -12.37 -4.75 2.04
N PRO A 117 -12.05 -3.45 2.14
CA PRO A 117 -11.27 -2.97 3.27
C PRO A 117 -12.04 -3.33 4.55
N ASN A 118 -11.30 -3.81 5.56
CA ASN A 118 -11.86 -3.89 6.89
C ASN A 118 -11.96 -2.47 7.48
N GLU A 119 -12.75 -2.25 8.54
CA GLU A 119 -12.89 -0.93 9.18
C GLU A 119 -11.53 -0.28 9.50
N GLU A 120 -10.55 -1.09 9.94
CA GLU A 120 -9.17 -0.67 10.19
C GLU A 120 -8.42 -0.20 8.92
N GLU A 121 -8.70 -0.81 7.76
CA GLU A 121 -8.05 -0.47 6.48
C GLU A 121 -8.68 0.78 5.86
N GLU A 122 -9.97 1.04 6.09
CA GLU A 122 -10.62 2.30 5.70
C GLU A 122 -10.06 3.49 6.50
N GLU A 123 -9.84 3.32 7.81
CA GLU A 123 -9.17 4.33 8.64
C GLU A 123 -7.74 4.61 8.17
N GLU A 124 -6.97 3.56 7.82
CA GLU A 124 -5.62 3.72 7.24
C GLU A 124 -5.65 4.46 5.89
N GLU A 125 -6.61 4.19 5.01
CA GLU A 125 -6.78 4.89 3.71
C GLU A 125 -7.15 6.38 3.90
N GLU A 126 -8.02 6.70 4.85
CA GLU A 126 -8.38 8.09 5.17
C GLU A 126 -7.18 8.87 5.74
N GLU A 127 -6.36 8.22 6.57
CA GLU A 127 -5.09 8.78 7.06
C GLU A 127 -4.06 8.97 5.93
N GLU A 128 -4.00 8.04 4.95
CA GLU A 128 -3.18 8.20 3.75
C GLU A 128 -3.57 9.44 2.94
N GLU A 129 -4.88 9.66 2.73
CA GLU A 129 -5.37 10.81 1.96
C GLU A 129 -5.08 12.14 2.67
N GLN A 130 -5.16 12.17 4.01
CA GLN A 130 -4.87 13.36 4.79
C GLN A 130 -3.37 13.71 4.86
N MET A 131 -2.48 12.77 4.48
CA MET A 131 -1.04 12.93 4.62
C MET A 131 -0.22 12.74 3.33
N ASP A 132 -0.81 12.70 2.13
CA ASP A 132 -0.07 12.80 0.84
C ASP A 132 0.47 14.24 0.61
N LYS A 133 1.21 14.76 1.59
CA LYS A 133 2.00 16.01 1.52
C LYS A 133 3.09 15.94 0.43
N ASP A 134 3.34 14.75 -0.10
CA ASP A 134 4.36 14.44 -1.09
C ASP A 134 3.86 14.62 -2.54
N ASP A 135 2.57 14.91 -2.79
CA ASP A 135 2.03 15.24 -4.13
C ASP A 135 1.27 16.59 -4.16
N PRO A 136 1.90 17.73 -3.79
CA PRO A 136 1.23 19.02 -3.74
C PRO A 136 0.70 19.48 -5.11
N ASP A 137 1.30 19.00 -6.20
CA ASP A 137 0.97 19.37 -7.58
C ASP A 137 -0.03 18.40 -8.25
N GLY A 138 -0.40 17.29 -7.60
CA GLY A 138 -1.25 16.25 -8.19
C GLY A 138 -0.62 15.51 -9.38
N LEU A 139 0.71 15.56 -9.50
CA LEU A 139 1.47 14.96 -10.59
C LEU A 139 1.44 13.42 -10.50
N HIS A 140 1.58 12.88 -9.30
CA HIS A 140 1.51 11.43 -9.07
C HIS A 140 0.11 10.89 -9.29
N GLU A 141 -0.92 11.63 -8.88
CA GLU A 141 -2.32 11.33 -9.19
C GLU A 141 -2.59 11.30 -10.71
N LEU A 142 -2.03 12.24 -11.48
CA LEU A 142 -2.16 12.26 -12.93
C LEU A 142 -1.44 11.08 -13.59
N MET A 143 -0.20 10.80 -13.19
CA MET A 143 0.55 9.65 -13.71
C MET A 143 -0.14 8.32 -13.39
N SER A 144 -0.71 8.19 -12.19
CA SER A 144 -1.49 7.01 -11.79
C SER A 144 -2.62 6.72 -12.78
N ARG A 145 -3.38 7.76 -13.19
CA ARG A 145 -4.44 7.64 -14.21
C ARG A 145 -3.93 7.19 -15.57
N LEU A 146 -2.75 7.68 -15.97
CA LEU A 146 -2.12 7.32 -17.24
C LEU A 146 -1.60 5.88 -17.27
N VAL A 147 -1.40 5.24 -16.10
CA VAL A 147 -0.93 3.85 -15.99
C VAL A 147 -1.99 2.90 -15.43
N GLN A 148 -3.27 3.31 -15.39
CA GLN A 148 -4.35 2.50 -14.82
C GLN A 148 -4.52 1.15 -15.52
N ASP A 149 -4.24 1.07 -16.82
CA ASP A 149 -4.32 -0.13 -17.65
C ASP A 149 -3.03 -0.96 -17.65
N GLN A 150 -1.97 -0.45 -17.03
CA GLN A 150 -0.68 -1.12 -16.97
C GLN A 150 -0.63 -2.14 -15.83
N VAL A 151 0.05 -3.26 -16.08
CA VAL A 151 0.31 -4.26 -15.04
C VAL A 151 1.51 -3.79 -14.21
N PRO A 152 1.37 -3.62 -12.88
CA PRO A 152 2.49 -3.25 -12.02
C PRO A 152 3.52 -4.39 -12.01
N TYR A 153 4.79 -4.04 -12.11
CA TYR A 153 5.88 -5.00 -11.98
C TYR A 153 6.18 -5.29 -10.51
N PHE A 154 6.22 -4.25 -9.68
CA PHE A 154 6.48 -4.36 -8.24
C PHE A 154 5.19 -4.12 -7.44
N ILE A 155 4.84 -5.05 -6.55
CA ILE A 155 3.65 -4.96 -5.71
C ILE A 155 4.10 -5.01 -4.25
N TRP A 156 3.71 -3.99 -3.49
CA TRP A 156 3.91 -3.93 -2.05
C TRP A 156 2.56 -3.94 -1.35
N SER A 157 2.39 -4.81 -0.37
CA SER A 157 1.17 -4.84 0.45
C SER A 157 1.47 -5.18 1.91
N SER A 158 0.58 -4.81 2.82
CA SER A 158 0.64 -5.24 4.23
C SER A 158 0.32 -6.72 4.40
N ARG A 159 -0.65 -7.21 3.62
CA ARG A 159 -1.13 -8.60 3.65
C ARG A 159 -1.02 -9.20 2.26
N CYS A 160 -0.69 -10.48 2.16
CA CYS A 160 -0.77 -11.21 0.89
C CYS A 160 -1.67 -12.41 1.06
N SER A 161 -2.84 -12.36 0.42
CA SER A 161 -3.75 -13.50 0.41
C SER A 161 -3.21 -14.61 -0.50
N ALA A 162 -3.55 -15.86 -0.20
CA ALA A 162 -3.22 -16.98 -1.09
C ALA A 162 -3.82 -16.80 -2.50
N VAL A 163 -4.95 -16.10 -2.59
CA VAL A 163 -5.67 -15.81 -3.83
C VAL A 163 -4.94 -14.75 -4.68
N GLU A 164 -4.37 -13.71 -4.06
CA GLU A 164 -3.53 -12.72 -4.75
C GLU A 164 -2.30 -13.36 -5.40
N ARG A 165 -1.71 -14.36 -4.74
CA ARG A 165 -0.52 -15.01 -5.26
C ARG A 165 -0.80 -15.88 -6.49
N CYS A 166 -2.00 -16.44 -6.59
CA CYS A 166 -2.41 -17.29 -7.71
C CYS A 166 -2.60 -16.53 -9.03
N VAL A 167 -2.77 -15.20 -8.97
CA VAL A 167 -3.03 -14.37 -10.16
C VAL A 167 -1.81 -13.59 -10.65
N LEU A 168 -0.68 -13.70 -9.95
CA LEU A 168 0.55 -13.02 -10.32
C LEU A 168 1.06 -13.55 -11.67
N ARG A 169 1.41 -12.62 -12.56
CA ARG A 169 2.02 -12.92 -13.85
C ARG A 169 3.51 -13.21 -13.65
N PRO A 170 4.11 -14.05 -14.49
CA PRO A 170 5.55 -14.27 -14.48
C PRO A 170 6.34 -12.96 -14.57
N GLY A 171 7.35 -12.84 -13.71
CA GLY A 171 8.20 -11.65 -13.63
C GLY A 171 7.70 -10.57 -12.69
N GLN A 172 6.48 -10.61 -12.14
CA GLN A 172 6.09 -9.68 -11.09
C GLN A 172 6.83 -9.98 -9.78
N VAL A 173 7.19 -8.93 -9.05
CA VAL A 173 7.86 -9.00 -7.75
C VAL A 173 6.90 -8.55 -6.66
N VAL A 174 6.80 -9.34 -5.60
CA VAL A 174 5.96 -9.06 -4.43
C VAL A 174 6.77 -9.15 -3.15
N ASN A 175 6.40 -8.39 -2.12
CA ASN A 175 7.10 -8.39 -0.82
C ASN A 175 6.72 -9.56 0.11
N HIS A 176 6.04 -10.59 -0.39
CA HIS A 176 5.56 -11.73 0.38
C HIS A 176 5.98 -13.06 -0.23
N TYR A 177 6.55 -13.94 0.59
CA TYR A 177 6.85 -15.31 0.19
C TYR A 177 5.63 -16.21 0.31
N ALA A 178 5.59 -17.24 -0.54
CA ALA A 178 4.63 -18.31 -0.40
C ALA A 178 4.85 -19.08 0.91
N GLN A 179 3.75 -19.44 1.59
CA GLN A 179 3.76 -20.43 2.68
C GLN A 179 4.73 -20.11 3.85
N GLY A 180 4.80 -18.86 4.31
CA GLY A 180 5.65 -18.48 5.45
C GLY A 180 5.32 -19.16 6.79
N GLY A 181 4.18 -19.85 6.88
CA GLY A 181 3.67 -20.42 8.13
C GLY A 181 4.58 -21.46 8.79
N CYS A 182 5.50 -22.08 8.06
CA CYS A 182 6.48 -23.00 8.62
C CYS A 182 7.50 -22.33 9.55
N LEU A 183 7.72 -21.01 9.43
CA LEU A 183 8.65 -20.28 10.29
C LEU A 183 7.95 -19.19 11.11
N THR A 184 6.84 -18.64 10.62
CA THR A 184 6.15 -17.52 11.28
C THR A 184 5.06 -17.96 12.26
N THR A 185 4.74 -19.25 12.35
CA THR A 185 3.82 -19.78 13.37
C THR A 185 4.57 -20.58 14.43
N LYS A 186 4.07 -20.58 15.67
CA LYS A 186 4.66 -21.37 16.76
C LYS A 186 4.66 -22.87 16.42
N GLU A 187 3.55 -23.38 15.87
CA GLU A 187 3.44 -24.79 15.47
C GLU A 187 4.38 -25.12 14.31
N GLY A 188 4.38 -24.30 13.25
CA GLY A 188 5.25 -24.48 12.10
C GLY A 188 6.72 -24.50 12.51
N LEU A 189 7.17 -23.50 13.29
CA LEU A 189 8.56 -23.41 13.73
C LEU A 189 8.97 -24.61 14.59
N CYS A 190 8.08 -25.05 15.49
CA CYS A 190 8.29 -26.24 16.30
C CYS A 190 8.49 -27.50 15.43
N LEU A 191 7.68 -27.68 14.38
CA LEU A 191 7.79 -28.82 13.48
C LEU A 191 9.01 -28.74 12.57
N THR A 192 9.32 -27.54 12.06
CA THR A 192 10.49 -27.31 11.20
C THR A 192 11.80 -27.59 11.94
N LEU A 193 11.95 -27.11 13.18
CA LEU A 193 13.19 -27.31 13.94
C LEU A 193 13.42 -28.74 14.41
N ARG A 194 12.37 -29.57 14.53
CA ARG A 194 12.53 -31.01 14.79
C ARG A 194 13.19 -31.74 13.63
N ASN A 195 13.00 -31.23 12.42
CA ASN A 195 13.62 -31.77 11.22
C ASN A 195 14.98 -31.13 10.92
N LEU A 196 15.47 -30.20 11.76
CA LEU A 196 16.77 -29.55 11.60
C LEU A 196 17.94 -30.53 11.39
N PRO A 197 18.01 -31.69 12.08
CA PRO A 197 19.09 -32.67 11.87
C PRO A 197 19.20 -33.20 10.42
N TRP A 198 18.17 -33.04 9.58
CA TRP A 198 18.25 -33.38 8.16
C TRP A 198 18.95 -32.32 7.30
N PHE A 199 19.14 -31.10 7.84
CA PHE A 199 19.69 -29.96 7.12
C PHE A 199 21.00 -29.45 7.72
N ASP A 200 21.14 -29.52 9.05
CA ASP A 200 22.29 -29.02 9.79
C ASP A 200 22.60 -29.89 11.02
N GLN A 201 23.84 -29.85 11.51
CA GLN A 201 24.28 -30.63 12.67
C GLN A 201 24.00 -29.94 14.02
N ALA A 202 23.57 -28.68 14.01
CA ALA A 202 23.21 -27.96 15.22
C ALA A 202 22.05 -28.65 15.95
N ASP A 203 22.21 -28.87 17.25
CA ASP A 203 21.13 -29.38 18.09
C ASP A 203 20.10 -28.26 18.32
N PRO A 204 18.84 -28.40 17.84
CA PRO A 204 17.82 -27.38 18.00
C PRO A 204 17.54 -27.03 19.47
N ASN A 205 17.78 -27.96 20.41
CA ASN A 205 17.52 -27.73 21.83
C ASN A 205 18.51 -26.75 22.49
N THR A 206 19.59 -26.39 21.81
CA THR A 206 20.59 -25.43 22.33
C THR A 206 20.17 -23.97 22.16
N PHE A 207 19.30 -23.68 21.19
CA PHE A 207 18.86 -22.31 20.88
C PHE A 207 17.34 -22.16 20.77
N PHE A 208 16.59 -23.26 20.73
CA PHE A 208 15.12 -23.25 20.71
C PHE A 208 14.57 -24.05 21.90
N PRO A 209 13.74 -23.45 22.77
CA PRO A 209 13.13 -24.17 23.88
C PRO A 209 12.29 -25.35 23.38
N ARG A 210 12.38 -26.50 24.07
CA ARG A 210 11.56 -27.68 23.74
C ARG A 210 10.09 -27.30 23.65
N CYS A 211 9.45 -27.67 22.53
CA CYS A 211 8.07 -27.33 22.22
C CYS A 211 7.33 -28.59 21.75
N TYR A 212 6.05 -28.69 22.15
CA TYR A 212 5.17 -29.83 21.89
C TYR A 212 3.79 -29.36 21.47
N ARG A 213 3.16 -30.09 20.54
CA ARG A 213 1.78 -29.89 20.10
C ARG A 213 0.87 -30.68 21.00
N LEU A 214 0.30 -30.03 22.01
CA LEU A 214 -0.56 -30.70 23.01
C LEU A 214 -1.86 -31.29 22.43
N GLY A 215 -2.25 -30.89 21.20
CA GLY A 215 -3.36 -31.49 20.46
C GLY A 215 -3.04 -32.87 19.89
N ALA A 216 -1.76 -33.22 19.73
CA ALA A 216 -1.29 -34.54 19.32
C ALA A 216 -1.03 -35.40 20.57
N VAL A 217 -1.62 -36.60 20.62
CA VAL A 217 -1.64 -37.45 21.83
C VAL A 217 -0.24 -37.93 22.20
N ASP A 218 0.53 -38.32 21.21
CA ASP A 218 1.93 -38.73 21.32
C ASP A 218 2.81 -37.60 21.86
N GLU A 219 2.66 -36.39 21.32
CA GLU A 219 3.44 -35.24 21.78
C GLU A 219 3.03 -34.75 23.16
N ARG A 220 1.74 -34.82 23.49
CA ARG A 220 1.25 -34.55 24.85
C ARG A 220 1.84 -35.53 25.86
N GLN A 221 1.99 -36.79 25.49
CA GLN A 221 2.62 -37.79 26.35
C GLN A 221 4.13 -37.55 26.51
N ALA A 222 4.82 -37.07 25.46
CA ALA A 222 6.24 -36.73 25.54
C ALA A 222 6.52 -35.45 26.35
N PHE A 223 5.49 -34.62 26.58
CA PHE A 223 5.57 -33.43 27.41
C PHE A 223 5.44 -33.72 28.92
N ILE A 224 4.64 -34.73 29.29
CA ILE A 224 4.38 -35.16 30.69
C ILE A 224 5.54 -35.99 31.20
#